data_AF-A0A2Z5TK11-F1
#
_entry.id   AF-A0A2Z5TK11-F1
#
_cell.length_a   1.000
_cell.length_b   1.000
_cell.length_c   1.000
_cell.angle_alpha   90.00
_cell.angle_beta   90.00
_cell.angle_gamma   90.00
#
_symmetry.space_group_name_H-M   'P 1'
#
loop_
_entity.id
_entity.type
_entity.pdbx_description
1 polymer ?
#
loop_
_entity_poly.entity_id
_entity_poly.type
_entity_poly.pdbx_seq_one_letter_code
_entity_poly.pdbx_strand_id
1 'polypeptide(L)' 'MRNLLNEARDKAAEIIQDHRDTHKLIAEALLKYETLDSVQIKSLYETGKMPANSETEEDVHPLSFDEIKEKMNTTP' A
#
# COMPACT_ATOMS: atom_id res chain seq x y z
N MET A 1 -5.72 27.70 -21.10
CA MET A 1 -5.98 27.03 -19.80
C MET A 1 -6.68 25.69 -19.97
N ARG A 2 -7.82 25.59 -20.69
CA ARG A 2 -8.50 24.31 -20.97
C ARG A 2 -7.60 23.27 -21.68
N ASN A 3 -6.77 23.71 -22.64
CA ASN A 3 -5.88 22.82 -23.38
C ASN A 3 -4.81 22.16 -22.49
N LEU A 4 -4.22 22.92 -21.56
CA LEU A 4 -3.20 22.37 -20.64
C LEU A 4 -3.81 21.35 -19.68
N LEU A 5 -5.03 21.60 -19.19
CA LEU A 5 -5.75 20.65 -18.33
C LEU A 5 -6.07 19.36 -19.10
N ASN A 6 -6.55 19.49 -20.34
CA ASN A 6 -6.85 18.32 -21.17
C ASN A 6 -5.59 17.53 -21.48
N GLU A 7 -4.50 18.19 -21.85
CA GLU A 7 -3.21 17.53 -22.12
C GLU A 7 -2.67 16.80 -20.89
N ALA A 8 -2.72 17.43 -19.71
CA ALA A 8 -2.31 16.78 -18.46
C ALA A 8 -3.20 15.57 -18.12
N ARG A 9 -4.51 15.68 -18.36
CA ARG A 9 -5.46 14.58 -18.12
C ARG A 9 -5.21 13.41 -19.06
N ASP A 10 -4.98 13.69 -20.34
CA ASP A 10 -4.77 12.66 -21.35
C ASP A 10 -3.42 11.97 -21.13
N LYS A 11 -2.36 12.71 -20.77
CA LYS A 11 -1.06 12.13 -20.33
C LYS A 11 -1.20 11.26 -19.09
N ALA A 12 -1.97 11.69 -18.09
CA ALA A 12 -2.21 10.87 -16.91
C ALA A 12 -2.98 9.59 -17.25
N ALA A 13 -3.96 9.67 -18.17
CA ALA A 13 -4.68 8.51 -18.65
C ALA A 13 -3.76 7.54 -19.39
N GLU A 14 -2.88 8.03 -20.26
CA GLU A 14 -1.88 7.22 -20.98
C GLU A 14 -0.99 6.44 -20.00
N ILE A 15 -0.38 7.14 -19.02
CA ILE A 15 0.49 6.52 -18.00
C ILE A 15 -0.26 5.44 -17.19
N ILE A 16 -1.51 5.70 -16.82
CA ILE A 16 -2.33 4.73 -16.07
C ILE A 16 -2.68 3.52 -16.96
N GLN A 17 -2.92 3.71 -18.25
CA GLN A 17 -3.20 2.61 -19.18
C GLN A 17 -1.96 1.75 -19.40
N ASP A 18 -0.80 2.37 -19.62
CA ASP A 18 0.47 1.68 -19.85
C ASP A 18 0.92 0.85 -18.64
N HIS A 19 0.57 1.29 -17.42
CA HIS A 19 0.89 0.61 -16.17
C HIS A 19 -0.35 0.01 -15.48
N ARG A 20 -1.36 -0.41 -16.25
CA ARG A 20 -2.63 -0.96 -15.74
C ARG A 20 -2.45 -2.09 -14.73
N ASP A 21 -1.57 -3.03 -15.05
CA ASP A 21 -1.34 -4.21 -14.22
C ASP A 21 -0.72 -3.82 -12.87
N THR A 22 0.28 -2.95 -12.90
CA THR A 22 0.95 -2.44 -11.70
C THR A 22 0.01 -1.57 -10.85
N HIS A 23 -0.81 -0.73 -11.49
CA HIS A 23 -1.83 0.06 -10.80
C HIS A 23 -2.87 -0.83 -10.11
N LYS A 24 -3.28 -1.93 -10.76
CA LYS A 24 -4.20 -2.91 -10.16
C LYS A 24 -3.54 -3.59 -8.96
N LEU A 25 -2.28 -4.00 -9.08
CA LEU A 25 -1.54 -4.64 -7.99
C LEU A 25 -1.42 -3.74 -6.76
N ILE A 26 -1.11 -2.45 -6.95
CA ILE A 26 -1.06 -1.48 -5.84
C ILE A 26 -2.44 -1.30 -5.21
N ALA A 27 -3.51 -1.27 -6.00
CA ALA A 27 -4.87 -1.17 -5.48
C ALA A 27 -5.28 -2.41 -4.65
N GLU A 28 -4.92 -3.62 -5.11
CA GLU A 28 -5.15 -4.86 -4.37
C GLU A 28 -4.33 -4.90 -3.07
N ALA A 29 -3.08 -4.40 -3.10
CA ALA A 29 -2.26 -4.27 -1.91
C ALA A 29 -2.85 -3.26 -0.91
N LEU A 30 -3.33 -2.10 -1.37
CA LEU A 30 -4.03 -1.12 -0.52
C LEU A 30 -5.31 -1.70 0.09
N LEU A 31 -6.04 -2.55 -0.64
CA LEU A 31 -7.22 -3.21 -0.10
C LEU A 31 -6.86 -4.22 1.01
N LYS A 32 -5.66 -4.81 0.96
CA LYS A 32 -5.19 -5.79 1.93
C LYS A 32 -4.52 -5.17 3.16
N TYR A 33 -3.75 -4.10 2.97
CA TYR A 33 -2.91 -3.49 4.01
C TYR A 33 -3.41 -2.12 4.49
N GLU A 34 -4.48 -1.58 3.87
CA GLU A 34 -5.10 -0.27 4.14
C GLU A 34 -4.22 0.94 3.80
N THR A 35 -2.96 0.92 4.22
CA THR A 35 -1.93 1.91 3.95
C THR A 35 -0.73 1.26 3.26
N LEU A 36 0.00 2.05 2.48
CA LEU A 36 1.29 1.65 1.93
C LEU A 36 2.25 2.82 2.06
N ASP A 37 3.45 2.55 2.56
CA ASP A 37 4.55 3.51 2.54
C ASP A 37 5.17 3.63 1.13
N SER A 38 5.81 4.76 0.89
CA SER A 38 6.58 5.08 -0.31
C SER A 38 7.54 3.96 -0.74
N VAL A 39 8.22 3.28 0.21
CA VAL A 39 9.12 2.17 -0.09
C VAL A 39 8.35 0.94 -0.60
N GLN A 40 7.20 0.65 0.00
CA GLN A 40 6.34 -0.48 -0.38
C GLN A 40 5.72 -0.25 -1.77
N ILE A 41 5.19 0.95 -2.02
CA ILE A 41 4.64 1.33 -3.34
C ILE A 41 5.72 1.20 -4.41
N LYS A 42 6.94 1.70 -4.14
CA LYS A 42 8.05 1.61 -5.09
C LYS A 42 8.45 0.16 -5.36
N SER A 43 8.54 -0.67 -4.33
CA SER A 43 8.84 -2.10 -4.48
C SER A 43 7.77 -2.83 -5.28
N LEU A 44 6.48 -2.58 -5.01
CA LEU A 44 5.37 -3.13 -5.79
C LEU A 44 5.41 -2.67 -7.25
N TYR A 45 5.82 -1.42 -7.49
CA TYR A 45 5.92 -0.87 -8.83
C TYR A 45 7.06 -1.49 -9.65
N GLU A 46 8.26 -1.62 -9.07
CA GLU A 46 9.47 -2.08 -9.77
C GLU A 46 9.58 -3.62 -9.82
N THR A 47 9.18 -4.30 -8.74
CA THR A 47 9.41 -5.74 -8.57
C THR A 47 8.13 -6.57 -8.58
N GLY A 48 6.95 -5.94 -8.46
CA GLY A 48 5.67 -6.62 -8.33
C GLY A 48 5.53 -7.41 -7.01
N LYS A 49 6.44 -7.21 -6.05
CA LYS A 49 6.47 -7.94 -4.77
C LYS A 49 6.55 -6.98 -3.60
N MET A 50 5.85 -7.37 -2.53
CA MET A 50 5.92 -6.66 -1.25
C MET A 50 7.31 -6.87 -0.64
N PRO A 51 7.99 -5.80 -0.19
CA PRO A 51 9.33 -5.95 0.36
C PRO A 51 9.28 -6.71 1.69
N ALA A 52 10.15 -7.70 1.87
CA ALA A 52 10.20 -8.53 3.09
C ALA A 52 10.60 -7.73 4.35
N ASN A 53 11.16 -6.54 4.18
CA ASN A 53 11.60 -5.63 5.25
C ASN A 53 10.60 -4.50 5.52
N SER A 54 9.35 -4.59 5.04
CA SER A 54 8.30 -3.89 5.79
C SER A 54 8.26 -4.59 7.12
N GLU A 55 8.95 -4.02 8.11
CA GLU A 55 8.65 -4.26 9.52
C GLU A 55 7.15 -4.45 9.57
N THR A 56 6.76 -5.65 10.01
CA THR A 56 5.42 -5.88 10.50
C THR A 56 5.09 -4.65 11.34
N GLU A 57 4.31 -3.73 10.77
CA GLU A 57 3.31 -3.04 11.54
C GLU A 57 2.46 -4.18 12.10
N GLU A 58 2.96 -4.80 13.18
CA GLU A 58 2.24 -5.76 13.97
C GLU A 58 0.90 -5.10 14.20
N ASP A 59 -0.15 -5.67 13.61
CA ASP A 59 -1.54 -5.30 13.76
C ASP A 59 -1.68 -4.01 14.55
N VAL A 60 -1.64 -2.84 13.89
CA VAL A 60 -2.12 -1.59 14.51
C VAL A 60 -3.65 -1.65 14.57
N HIS A 61 -4.19 -2.83 14.89
CA HIS A 61 -5.51 -3.01 15.40
C HIS A 61 -5.46 -2.61 16.88
N PRO A 62 -6.36 -1.75 17.37
CA PRO A 62 -6.45 -1.46 18.78
C PRO A 62 -6.69 -2.78 19.52
N LEU A 63 -5.68 -3.25 20.26
CA LEU A 63 -5.81 -4.47 21.06
C LEU A 63 -6.87 -4.23 22.13
N SER A 64 -7.83 -5.15 22.23
CA SER A 64 -8.81 -5.16 23.31
C SER A 64 -8.11 -5.39 24.65
N PHE A 65 -8.74 -4.97 25.74
CA PHE A 65 -8.24 -5.20 27.11
C PHE A 65 -7.87 -6.67 27.37
N ASP A 66 -8.63 -7.59 26.78
CA ASP A 66 -8.42 -9.02 26.90
C ASP A 66 -7.11 -9.49 26.21
N GLU A 67 -6.79 -8.92 25.05
CA GLU A 67 -5.59 -9.28 24.26
C GLU A 67 -4.30 -8.73 24.90
N ILE A 68 -4.38 -7.55 25.52
CA ILE A 68 -3.26 -6.93 26.25
C ILE A 68 -2.88 -7.78 27.49
N LYS A 69 -3.88 -8.31 28.19
CA LYS A 69 -3.66 -9.14 29.39
C LYS A 69 -2.98 -10.46 29.04
N GLU A 70 -3.34 -11.06 27.90
CA GLU A 70 -2.77 -12.32 27.44
C GLU A 70 -1.30 -12.15 26.97
N LYS A 71 -0.99 -11.06 26.26
CA LYS A 71 0.40 -10.73 25.89
C LYS A 71 1.30 -10.50 27.11
N MET A 72 0.81 -9.81 28.15
CA MET A 72 1.59 -9.59 29.38
C MET A 72 1.86 -10.87 30.17
N ASN A 73 0.95 -11.85 30.12
CA ASN A 73 1.11 -13.13 30.84
C ASN A 73 1.98 -14.16 30.09
N THR A 74 2.29 -13.93 28.82
CA THR A 74 3.01 -14.89 27.96
C THR A 74 4.51 -14.57 27.82
N THR A 75 5.01 -13.55 28.52
CA THR A 75 6.46 -13.26 28.59
C THR A 75 7.03 -13.89 29.87
N PRO A 76 7.97 -14.85 29.79
CA PRO A 76 8.64 -15.41 30.97
C PRO A 76 9.60 -14.41 31.65
#